data_AF-A0A929BP18-F1
#
_entry.id   AF-A0A929BP18-F1
#
_cell.length_a   1.000
_cell.length_b   1.000
_cell.length_c   1.000
_cell.angle_alpha   90.00
_cell.angle_beta   90.00
_cell.angle_gamma   90.00
#
_symmetry.space_group_name_H-M   'P 1'
#
loop_
_entity.id
_entity.type
_entity.pdbx_description
1 polymer ?
#
loop_
_entity_poly.entity_id
_entity_poly.type
_entity_poly.pdbx_seq_one_letter_code
_entity_poly.pdbx_strand_id
1 'polypeptide(L)'
;MPDQSQPSAVVVDTSRSPYARLRPVPLTAVTLTDDFWAPRRRVNREVTLPSQYRLLEETGRIDNFRRAAGKLDVPFQGRYYISPRRNRQNAIAHYAPYVDDFSAVLYRQRCLNIQQVNQP
;
A
#
# COMPACT_ATOMS: atom_id res chain seq x y z
N MET A 1 -12.68 21.66 -22.36
CA MET A 1 -11.47 21.83 -21.54
C MET A 1 -11.52 20.78 -20.45
N PRO A 2 -10.59 19.82 -20.37
CA PRO A 2 -10.65 18.81 -19.33
C PRO A 2 -10.28 19.45 -17.98
N ASP A 3 -11.11 19.14 -17.00
CA ASP A 3 -11.08 19.55 -15.60
C ASP A 3 -9.73 19.19 -14.92
N GLN A 4 -9.10 20.17 -14.27
CA GLN A 4 -7.79 20.03 -13.59
C GLN A 4 -7.91 19.67 -12.09
N SER A 5 -9.07 19.22 -11.61
CA SER A 5 -9.32 19.01 -10.18
C SER A 5 -8.92 17.63 -9.62
N GLN A 6 -7.88 16.97 -10.15
CA GLN A 6 -7.35 15.75 -9.52
C GLN A 6 -6.06 16.08 -8.79
N PRO A 7 -5.97 15.91 -7.46
CA PRO A 7 -4.72 16.13 -6.74
C PRO A 7 -3.71 15.13 -7.27
N SER A 8 -2.71 15.64 -7.99
CA SER A 8 -1.55 14.86 -8.38
C SER A 8 -0.88 14.32 -7.13
N ALA A 9 -1.08 13.02 -6.86
CA ALA A 9 -0.41 12.35 -5.76
C ALA A 9 1.10 12.34 -6.05
N VAL A 10 1.80 13.33 -5.50
CA VAL A 10 3.26 13.40 -5.47
C VAL A 10 3.75 12.65 -4.23
N VAL A 11 4.81 11.86 -4.38
CA VAL A 11 5.34 11.03 -3.27
C VAL A 11 5.82 11.91 -2.11
N VAL A 12 6.46 13.04 -2.42
CA VAL A 12 6.92 14.04 -1.46
C VAL A 12 6.53 15.41 -1.99
N ASP A 13 5.62 16.11 -1.30
CA ASP A 13 5.25 17.48 -1.67
C ASP A 13 6.30 18.47 -1.16
N THR A 14 7.04 19.09 -2.09
CA THR A 14 8.03 20.12 -1.79
C THR A 14 7.48 21.54 -1.94
N SER A 15 6.19 21.71 -2.25
CA SER A 15 5.54 23.01 -2.52
C SER A 15 5.83 24.07 -1.46
N ARG A 16 5.83 23.65 -0.19
CA ARG A 16 5.99 24.50 1.01
C ARG A 16 7.45 24.71 1.44
N SER A 17 8.42 24.11 0.75
CA SER A 17 9.83 24.28 1.09
C SER A 17 10.38 25.57 0.47
N PRO A 18 10.93 26.51 1.28
CA PRO A 18 11.36 27.82 0.80
C PRO A 18 12.59 27.76 -0.13
N TYR A 19 13.38 26.68 -0.06
CA TYR A 19 14.61 26.52 -0.85
C TYR A 19 14.49 25.47 -1.96
N ALA A 20 13.33 24.82 -2.11
CA ALA A 20 13.13 23.82 -3.15
C ALA A 20 12.96 24.49 -4.52
N ARG A 21 14.00 24.39 -5.35
CA ARG A 21 13.97 24.88 -6.74
C ARG A 21 13.27 23.94 -7.72
N LEU A 22 13.17 22.66 -7.38
CA LEU A 22 12.53 21.63 -8.21
C LEU A 22 11.20 21.21 -7.58
N ARG A 23 10.21 20.99 -8.44
CA ARG A 23 8.90 20.47 -8.05
C ARG A 23 8.78 18.99 -8.46
N PRO A 24 8.23 18.14 -7.59
CA PRO A 24 8.00 16.73 -7.91
C PRO A 24 6.99 16.61 -9.05
N VAL A 25 7.24 15.64 -9.92
CA VAL A 25 6.30 15.27 -10.98
C VAL A 25 5.25 14.33 -10.38
N PRO A 26 3.95 14.51 -10.72
CA PRO A 26 2.90 13.58 -10.33
C PRO A 26 3.21 12.13 -10.73
N LEU A 27 2.92 11.15 -9.87
CA LEU A 27 3.16 9.74 -10.21
C LEU A 27 2.37 9.30 -11.46
N THR A 28 1.18 9.86 -11.66
CA THR A 28 0.30 9.57 -12.81
C THR A 28 0.73 10.26 -14.10
N ALA A 29 1.64 11.25 -14.03
CA ALA A 29 2.14 11.95 -15.22
C ALA A 29 3.24 11.15 -15.96
N VAL A 30 3.70 10.03 -15.39
CA VAL A 30 4.77 9.21 -15.98
C VAL A 30 4.26 7.78 -16.18
N THR A 31 4.35 7.29 -17.41
CA THR A 31 4.06 5.88 -17.74
C THR A 31 5.36 5.20 -18.18
N LEU A 32 5.76 4.16 -17.47
CA LEU A 32 6.96 3.36 -17.77
C LEU A 32 6.58 2.18 -18.67
N THR A 33 6.96 2.26 -19.95
CA THR A 33 6.68 1.24 -20.98
C THR A 33 7.94 0.61 -21.55
N ASP A 34 9.10 0.82 -20.91
CA ASP A 34 10.39 0.34 -21.37
C ASP A 34 10.62 -1.15 -21.05
N ASP A 35 11.55 -1.76 -21.79
CA ASP A 35 11.87 -3.19 -21.66
C ASP A 35 12.54 -3.55 -20.33
N PHE A 36 13.01 -2.57 -19.56
CA PHE A 36 13.70 -2.80 -18.30
C PHE A 36 12.76 -2.71 -17.08
N TRP A 37 12.03 -1.62 -16.91
CA TRP A 37 11.18 -1.38 -15.74
C TRP A 37 9.77 -1.93 -15.88
N ALA A 38 9.18 -1.89 -17.07
CA ALA A 38 7.82 -2.41 -17.27
C ALA A 38 7.67 -3.89 -16.84
N PRO A 39 8.55 -4.83 -17.23
CA PRO A 39 8.42 -6.22 -16.77
C PRO A 39 8.62 -6.38 -15.26
N ARG A 40 9.50 -5.59 -14.63
CA ARG A 40 9.73 -5.64 -13.17
C ARG A 40 8.53 -5.13 -12.39
N ARG A 41 7.88 -4.06 -12.85
CA ARG A 41 6.63 -3.55 -12.26
C ARG A 41 5.51 -4.59 -12.36
N ARG A 42 5.41 -5.26 -13.51
CA ARG A 42 4.44 -6.34 -13.72
C ARG A 42 4.65 -7.48 -12.73
N VAL A 43 5.87 -8.01 -12.64
CA VAL A 43 6.22 -9.09 -11.69
C VAL A 43 5.96 -8.67 -10.24
N ASN A 44 6.35 -7.45 -9.87
CA ASN A 44 6.12 -6.94 -8.52
C ASN A 44 4.63 -6.93 -8.16
N ARG A 45 3.78 -6.43 -9.08
CA ARG A 45 2.33 -6.37 -8.92
C ARG A 45 1.66 -7.75 -8.89
N GLU A 46 2.03 -8.63 -9.81
CA GLU A 46 1.29 -9.87 -10.06
C GLU A 46 1.80 -11.05 -9.22
N VAL A 47 3.07 -11.02 -8.81
CA VAL A 47 3.71 -12.15 -8.14
C VAL A 47 4.24 -11.76 -6.77
N THR A 48 5.09 -10.72 -6.69
CA THR A 48 5.84 -10.41 -5.46
C THR A 48 4.94 -9.87 -4.34
N LEU A 49 4.07 -8.89 -4.63
CA LEU A 49 3.20 -8.32 -3.60
C LEU A 49 2.19 -9.35 -3.05
N PRO A 50 1.51 -10.16 -3.88
CA PRO A 50 0.63 -11.21 -3.36
C PRO A 50 1.35 -12.28 -2.54
N SER A 51 2.56 -12.71 -2.95
CA SER A 51 3.32 -13.73 -2.22
C SER A 51 3.83 -13.20 -0.88
N GLN A 52 4.32 -11.96 -0.84
CA GLN A 52 4.71 -11.31 0.42
C GLN A 52 3.51 -11.17 1.35
N TYR A 53 2.34 -10.77 0.84
CA TYR A 53 1.14 -10.67 1.66
C TYR A 53 0.78 -12.01 2.32
N ARG A 54 0.75 -13.11 1.56
CA ARG A 54 0.48 -14.45 2.12
C ARG A 54 1.48 -14.82 3.21
N LEU A 55 2.76 -14.58 2.97
CA LEU A 55 3.79 -14.85 3.98
C LEU A 55 3.58 -14.00 5.25
N LEU A 56 3.19 -12.73 5.12
CA LEU A 56 2.90 -11.86 6.26
C LEU A 56 1.67 -12.35 7.07
N GLU A 57 0.65 -12.89 6.40
CA GLU A 57 -0.51 -13.52 7.04
C GLU A 57 -0.12 -14.83 7.75
N GLU A 58 0.52 -15.76 7.03
CA GLU A 58 0.92 -17.08 7.54
C GLU A 58 1.85 -16.99 8.76
N THR A 59 2.68 -15.95 8.81
CA THR A 59 3.63 -15.72 9.91
C THR A 59 3.07 -14.85 11.04
N GLY A 60 1.77 -14.52 11.02
CA GLY A 60 1.08 -13.77 12.07
C GLY A 60 1.46 -12.28 12.16
N ARG A 61 2.13 -11.72 11.14
CA ARG A 61 2.54 -10.31 11.15
C ARG A 61 1.35 -9.39 11.01
N ILE A 62 0.41 -9.71 10.11
CA ILE A 62 -0.83 -8.96 9.95
C ILE A 62 -1.70 -9.08 11.22
N ASP A 63 -1.71 -10.24 11.87
CA ASP A 63 -2.44 -10.45 13.12
C ASP A 63 -1.93 -9.57 14.26
N ASN A 64 -0.63 -9.31 14.34
CA ASN A 64 -0.11 -8.35 15.31
C ASN A 64 -0.67 -6.93 15.10
N PHE A 65 -0.88 -6.50 13.85
CA PHE A 65 -1.51 -5.22 13.54
C PHE A 65 -3.00 -5.25 13.82
N ARG A 66 -3.74 -6.32 13.46
CA ARG A 66 -5.15 -6.50 13.85
C ARG A 66 -5.32 -6.40 15.36
N ARG A 67 -4.38 -7.01 16.10
CA ARG A 67 -4.31 -6.94 17.55
C ARG A 67 -4.01 -5.53 18.07
N ALA A 68 -3.09 -4.81 17.46
CA ALA A 68 -2.80 -3.41 17.81
C ALA A 68 -3.98 -2.47 17.51
N ALA A 69 -4.78 -2.80 16.49
CA ALA A 69 -6.03 -2.13 16.15
C ALA A 69 -7.23 -2.57 17.01
N GLY A 70 -7.04 -3.48 17.97
CA GLY A 70 -8.12 -3.99 18.84
C GLY A 70 -9.12 -4.91 18.15
N LYS A 71 -8.83 -5.39 16.93
CA LYS A 71 -9.70 -6.27 16.13
C LYS A 71 -9.48 -7.76 16.38
N LEU A 72 -8.40 -8.11 17.07
CA LEU A 72 -8.03 -9.49 17.37
C LEU A 72 -7.34 -9.57 18.74
N ASP A 73 -7.69 -10.57 19.56
CA ASP A 73 -7.04 -10.79 20.85
C ASP A 73 -6.20 -12.08 20.83
N VAL A 74 -5.05 -12.00 20.16
CA VAL A 74 -4.03 -13.06 20.11
C VAL A 74 -2.76 -12.61 20.83
N PRO A 75 -1.90 -13.54 21.28
CA PRO A 75 -0.56 -13.20 21.74
C PRO A 75 0.26 -12.55 20.60
N PHE A 76 1.17 -11.66 20.96
CA PHE A 76 2.10 -11.08 19.99
C PHE A 76 3.05 -12.17 19.47
N GLN A 77 3.29 -12.19 18.16
CA GLN A 77 4.18 -13.15 17.50
C GLN A 77 5.41 -12.47 16.86
N GLY A 78 6.59 -13.05 17.07
CA GLY A 78 7.83 -12.65 16.41
C GLY A 78 8.73 -11.71 17.21
N ARG A 79 9.64 -11.01 16.52
CA ARG A 79 10.62 -10.08 17.11
C ARG A 79 10.01 -8.70 17.31
N TYR A 80 10.58 -7.94 18.24
CA TYR A 80 10.04 -6.63 18.68
C TYR A 80 9.80 -5.59 17.57
N TYR A 81 10.50 -5.67 16.43
CA TYR A 81 10.37 -4.74 15.31
C TYR A 81 9.29 -5.14 14.29
N ILE A 82 8.72 -6.34 14.41
CA ILE A 82 7.80 -6.90 13.41
C ILE A 82 6.41 -6.26 13.50
N SER A 83 6.05 -5.71 14.66
CA SER A 83 4.82 -4.94 14.83
C SER A 83 4.85 -4.15 16.15
N PRO A 84 4.14 -3.01 16.25
CA PRO A 84 4.03 -2.25 17.50
C PRO A 84 3.55 -3.11 18.67
N ARG A 85 4.22 -2.98 19.82
CA ARG A 85 3.72 -3.54 21.09
C ARG A 85 2.40 -2.86 21.45
N ARG A 86 1.50 -3.63 22.09
CA ARG A 86 0.23 -3.12 22.62
C ARG A 86 0.54 -2.05 23.69
N ASN A 87 0.55 -0.78 23.30
CA ASN A 87 0.38 0.35 24.23
C ASN A 87 -1.11 0.75 24.18
N ARG A 88 -1.74 0.80 25.34
CA ARG A 88 -3.18 0.49 25.49
C ARG A 88 -4.17 1.55 24.96
N GLN A 89 -3.74 2.68 24.39
CA GLN A 89 -4.69 3.75 24.01
C GLN A 89 -4.46 4.42 22.64
N ASN A 90 -3.21 4.56 22.16
CA ASN A 90 -2.92 5.41 21.00
C ASN A 90 -2.77 4.65 19.68
N ALA A 91 -2.43 3.35 19.73
CA ALA A 91 -2.21 2.54 18.54
C ALA A 91 -3.51 2.22 17.79
N ILE A 92 -4.63 2.01 18.50
CA ILE A 92 -5.90 1.63 17.89
C ILE A 92 -6.36 2.69 16.90
N ALA A 93 -6.40 3.96 17.30
CA ALA A 93 -6.81 5.06 16.42
C ALA A 93 -5.90 5.23 15.20
N HIS A 94 -4.60 4.97 15.35
CA HIS A 94 -3.64 5.10 14.25
C HIS A 94 -3.73 3.95 13.24
N TYR A 95 -3.91 2.70 13.70
CA TYR A 95 -3.87 1.51 12.84
C TYR A 95 -5.24 0.99 12.41
N ALA A 96 -6.33 1.34 13.10
CA ALA A 96 -7.69 0.91 12.78
C ALA A 96 -8.11 1.10 11.31
N PRO A 97 -7.81 2.22 10.63
CA PRO A 97 -8.19 2.38 9.22
C PRO A 97 -7.35 1.53 8.25
N TYR A 98 -6.13 1.14 8.63
CA TYR A 98 -5.18 0.50 7.71
C TYR A 98 -5.25 -1.04 7.73
N VAL A 99 -5.79 -1.65 8.78
CA VAL A 99 -5.77 -3.12 8.94
C VAL A 99 -6.87 -3.84 8.16
N ASP A 100 -7.93 -3.16 7.76
CA ASP A 100 -9.00 -3.75 6.94
C ASP A 100 -8.78 -3.48 5.44
N ASP A 101 -8.10 -2.39 5.09
CA ASP A 101 -7.96 -1.92 3.70
C ASP A 101 -6.88 -2.65 2.91
N PHE A 102 -5.89 -3.27 3.56
CA PHE A 102 -4.85 -4.02 2.86
C PHE A 102 -5.40 -5.21 2.06
N SER A 103 -6.44 -5.87 2.57
CA SER A 103 -7.18 -6.88 1.80
C SER A 103 -8.02 -6.24 0.69
N ALA A 104 -8.61 -5.05 0.91
CA ALA A 104 -9.45 -4.37 -0.07
C ALA A 104 -8.69 -3.82 -1.29
N VAL A 105 -7.47 -3.31 -1.12
CA VAL A 105 -6.65 -2.77 -2.22
C VAL A 105 -6.15 -3.86 -3.16
N LEU A 106 -5.69 -5.00 -2.62
CA LEU A 106 -5.29 -6.15 -3.43
C LEU A 106 -6.50 -6.88 -4.04
N TYR A 107 -7.63 -6.94 -3.34
CA TYR A 107 -8.86 -7.54 -3.86
C TYR A 107 -9.50 -6.69 -4.98
N ARG A 108 -9.49 -5.36 -4.88
CA ARG A 108 -9.90 -4.45 -5.97
C ARG A 108 -9.05 -4.66 -7.23
N GLN A 109 -7.76 -4.90 -7.07
CA GLN A 109 -6.86 -5.17 -8.19
C GLN A 109 -7.16 -6.52 -8.88
N ARG A 110 -7.72 -7.51 -8.16
CA ARG A 110 -8.17 -8.77 -8.73
C ARG A 110 -9.47 -8.63 -9.54
N CYS A 111 -10.39 -7.76 -9.11
CA CYS A 111 -11.65 -7.51 -9.84
C CYS A 111 -11.45 -6.64 -11.10
N LEU A 112 -10.53 -5.67 -11.07
CA LEU A 112 -10.30 -4.79 -12.21
C LEU A 112 -9.48 -5.45 -13.34
N ASN A 113 -8.61 -6.43 -13.03
CA ASN A 113 -7.81 -7.12 -14.04
C ASN A 113 -8.54 -8.26 -14.78
N ILE A 114 -9.69 -8.74 -14.28
CA ILE A 114 -10.51 -9.75 -15.01
C ILE A 114 -11.33 -9.09 -16.13
N GLN A 115 -11.60 -7.78 -16.04
CA GLN A 115 -12.40 -7.06 -17.04
C GLN A 115 -11.55 -6.50 -18.22
N GLN A 116 -10.22 -6.46 -18.13
CA GLN A 116 -9.35 -5.93 -19.19
C GLN A 116 -8.54 -6.98 -19.96
N VAL A 117 -8.54 -8.25 -19.52
CA VAL A 117 -7.88 -9.36 -20.23
C VAL A 117 -8.85 -10.10 -21.19
N ASN A 118 -10.14 -9.77 -21.15
CA ASN A 118 -11.21 -10.37 -21.98
C ASN A 118 -12.06 -9.29 -22.70
N GLN A 119 -11.41 -8.32 -23.32
CA GLN A 119 -12.03 -7.53 -24.40
C GLN A 119 -11.21 -7.83 -25.66
N PRO A 120 -11.85 -8.11 -26.81
CA PRO A 120 -11.17 -8.52 -28.04
C PRO A 120 -10.20 -7.45 -28.56
#